data_AF-A0A9J6GTF6-F1
#
_entry.id   AF-A0A9J6GTF6-F1
#
_cell.length_a   1.000
_cell.length_b   1.000
_cell.length_c   1.000
_cell.angle_alpha   90.00
_cell.angle_beta   90.00
_cell.angle_gamma   90.00
#
_symmetry.space_group_name_H-M   'P 1'
#
loop_
_entity.id
_entity.type
_entity.pdbx_description
1 polymer ?
#
loop_
_entity_poly.entity_id
_entity_poly.type
_entity_poly.pdbx_seq_one_letter_code
_entity_poly.pdbx_strand_id
1 'polypeptide(L)'
;MHLVPYGIPVIYKSLEFPRTFWQLDYKKVTRQLVKVAGAKLPFQRILKSGFLPITAPSPEAAMRLLLIPTIVDMAVEARIPSWYVKNVGKISGIPFRYTNNQLLDCFAEAGVIHVRRQMTYMRLDDGLTTITPKDCIILAFRPDMAMPETIALGFDVFRIIPYIQTPIQCYQCMRFGHTAAMCSARRRCKVCAGPHIYKLCTSSSQPFCANCGGDHAATFTGCPARRLAALAKRNKAAYHQEWAMMSQQRRRRERSRSPSRGGKDETRQQSWNGQDSQVRRQDAEGVSWGRHGKYGR
;
A
#
# COMPACT_ATOMS: atom_id res chain seq x y z
N MET A 1 -4.58 -19.74 -18.76
CA MET A 1 -3.98 -18.40 -18.92
C MET A 1 -4.73 -17.45 -18.00
N HIS A 2 -4.08 -16.80 -17.03
CA HIS A 2 -4.44 -15.51 -16.42
C HIS A 2 -3.77 -15.38 -15.04
N LEU A 3 -3.26 -14.17 -14.76
CA LEU A 3 -2.67 -13.66 -13.51
C LEU A 3 -1.15 -13.83 -13.31
N VAL A 4 -0.34 -13.08 -14.06
CA VAL A 4 0.77 -12.31 -13.43
C VAL A 4 0.97 -10.99 -14.17
N PRO A 5 0.52 -9.86 -13.61
CA PRO A 5 1.29 -8.64 -13.73
C PRO A 5 1.90 -8.49 -12.30
N TYR A 6 3.19 -8.70 -12.04
CA TYR A 6 4.36 -7.98 -12.54
C TYR A 6 5.65 -8.65 -12.04
N GLY A 7 6.75 -8.38 -12.72
CA GLY A 7 8.04 -9.08 -12.66
C GLY A 7 8.76 -9.37 -11.32
N ILE A 8 9.80 -10.20 -11.40
CA ILE A 8 10.60 -10.73 -10.29
C ILE A 8 11.85 -9.87 -10.08
N PRO A 9 12.08 -9.25 -8.91
CA PRO A 9 13.27 -8.47 -8.65
C PRO A 9 14.47 -9.38 -8.45
N VAL A 10 15.55 -9.03 -9.15
CA VAL A 10 16.87 -9.63 -8.98
C VAL A 10 17.81 -8.51 -8.57
N ILE A 11 18.54 -8.71 -7.48
CA ILE A 11 19.55 -7.76 -6.99
C ILE A 11 20.91 -8.37 -7.27
N TYR A 12 21.73 -7.62 -8.02
CA TYR A 12 23.13 -7.95 -8.18
C TYR A 12 24.00 -7.19 -7.20
N LYS A 13 24.98 -7.89 -6.67
CA LYS A 13 26.08 -7.39 -5.84
C LYS A 13 27.40 -7.72 -6.53
N SER A 14 28.32 -6.77 -6.59
CA SER A 14 29.68 -7.02 -7.08
C SER A 14 30.44 -7.88 -6.07
N LEU A 15 31.19 -8.87 -6.57
CA LEU A 15 32.12 -9.68 -5.78
C LEU A 15 33.55 -9.11 -5.80
N GLU A 16 33.84 -8.19 -6.71
CA GLU A 16 35.16 -7.59 -6.91
C GLU A 16 35.30 -6.29 -6.12
N PHE A 17 35.41 -6.33 -4.79
CA PHE A 17 35.62 -5.10 -4.02
C PHE A 17 36.99 -4.44 -4.36
N PRO A 18 37.09 -3.10 -4.52
CA PRO A 18 36.07 -2.06 -4.34
C PRO A 18 35.28 -1.69 -5.60
N ARG A 19 35.36 -2.52 -6.65
CA ARG A 19 34.70 -2.30 -7.93
C ARG A 19 33.18 -2.42 -7.79
N THR A 20 32.43 -1.44 -8.28
CA THR A 20 30.95 -1.39 -8.23
C THR A 20 30.36 -1.10 -9.60
N PHE A 21 29.05 -1.31 -9.75
CA PHE A 21 28.34 -1.02 -11.02
C PHE A 21 28.43 0.46 -11.46
N TRP A 22 28.80 1.40 -10.58
CA TRP A 22 29.01 2.81 -10.94
C TRP A 22 30.19 3.02 -11.90
N GLN A 23 31.15 2.11 -11.91
CA GLN A 23 32.33 2.16 -12.78
C GLN A 23 32.11 1.46 -14.12
N LEU A 24 30.95 0.84 -14.33
CA LEU A 24 30.61 0.15 -15.58
C LEU A 24 29.80 1.06 -16.51
N ASP A 25 29.96 0.86 -17.82
CA ASP A 25 29.11 1.49 -18.82
C ASP A 25 27.68 0.94 -18.72
N TYR A 26 26.76 1.78 -18.22
CA TYR A 26 25.37 1.40 -18.01
C TYR A 26 24.67 0.93 -19.28
N LYS A 27 25.08 1.41 -20.48
CA LYS A 27 24.49 0.97 -21.75
C LYS A 27 24.92 -0.45 -22.09
N LYS A 28 26.16 -0.82 -21.77
CA LYS A 28 26.64 -2.21 -21.94
C LYS A 28 25.94 -3.14 -20.97
N VAL A 29 25.85 -2.75 -19.68
CA VAL A 29 25.13 -3.49 -18.65
C VAL A 29 23.67 -3.71 -19.07
N THR A 30 22.97 -2.66 -19.47
CA THR A 30 21.55 -2.74 -19.88
C THR A 30 21.37 -3.65 -21.09
N ARG A 31 22.23 -3.54 -22.12
CA ARG A 31 22.17 -4.40 -23.31
C ARG A 31 22.37 -5.87 -22.97
N GLN A 32 23.36 -6.18 -22.14
CA GLN A 32 23.61 -7.55 -21.69
C GLN A 32 22.40 -8.11 -20.93
N LEU A 33 21.89 -7.37 -19.94
CA LEU A 33 20.77 -7.85 -19.10
C LEU A 33 19.47 -8.00 -19.89
N VAL A 34 19.17 -7.10 -20.83
CA VAL A 34 18.01 -7.22 -21.74
C VAL A 34 18.18 -8.44 -22.66
N LYS A 35 19.39 -8.70 -23.17
CA LYS A 35 19.69 -9.87 -23.99
C LYS A 35 19.47 -11.17 -23.21
N VAL A 36 19.95 -11.26 -21.97
CA VAL A 36 19.75 -12.45 -21.13
C VAL A 36 18.29 -12.61 -20.70
N ALA A 37 17.62 -11.52 -20.36
CA ALA A 37 16.20 -11.55 -20.01
C ALA A 37 15.31 -11.95 -21.20
N GLY A 38 15.75 -11.70 -22.45
CA GLY A 38 14.95 -11.93 -23.66
C GLY A 38 13.76 -10.98 -23.80
N ALA A 39 13.72 -9.92 -22.99
CA ALA A 39 12.64 -8.94 -22.96
C ALA A 39 13.10 -7.64 -22.29
N LYS A 40 12.38 -6.55 -22.56
CA LYS A 40 12.67 -5.25 -21.94
C LYS A 40 12.45 -5.32 -20.43
N LEU A 41 13.46 -4.90 -19.67
CA LEU A 41 13.39 -4.84 -18.21
C LEU A 41 12.49 -3.66 -17.77
N PRO A 42 11.45 -3.90 -16.95
CA PRO A 42 10.58 -2.84 -16.44
C PRO A 42 11.30 -1.85 -15.52
N PHE A 43 12.36 -2.29 -14.84
CA PHE A 43 13.13 -1.46 -13.91
C PHE A 43 14.58 -1.94 -13.85
N GLN A 44 15.50 -0.98 -13.86
CA GLN A 44 16.93 -1.16 -13.63
C GLN A 44 17.49 0.16 -13.14
N ARG A 45 18.17 0.17 -11.99
CA ARG A 45 18.85 1.38 -11.49
C ARG A 45 19.93 1.02 -10.47
N ILE A 46 21.10 1.63 -10.57
CA ILE A 46 22.17 1.48 -9.58
C ILE A 46 21.81 2.26 -8.30
N LEU A 47 21.95 1.61 -7.14
CA LEU A 47 21.74 2.23 -5.83
C LEU A 47 22.99 2.94 -5.35
N LYS A 48 22.84 3.88 -4.41
CA LYS A 48 23.98 4.55 -3.75
C LYS A 48 24.93 3.55 -3.06
N SER A 49 24.42 2.40 -2.61
CA SER A 49 25.20 1.30 -2.05
C SER A 49 26.04 0.53 -3.08
N GLY A 50 25.95 0.87 -4.36
CA GLY A 50 26.65 0.17 -5.44
C GLY A 50 26.00 -1.14 -5.86
N PHE A 51 24.78 -1.45 -5.42
CA PHE A 51 24.01 -2.62 -5.88
C PHE A 51 23.17 -2.30 -7.13
N LEU A 52 22.90 -3.30 -7.94
CA LEU A 52 22.08 -3.18 -9.15
C LEU A 52 20.79 -4.02 -9.02
N PRO A 53 19.70 -3.46 -8.46
CA PRO A 53 18.37 -4.04 -8.57
C PRO A 53 17.81 -3.91 -9.98
N ILE A 54 17.27 -5.01 -10.49
CA ILE A 54 16.47 -5.08 -11.71
C ILE A 54 15.14 -5.76 -11.45
N THR A 55 14.20 -5.62 -12.38
CA THR A 55 12.94 -6.38 -12.40
C THR A 55 12.90 -7.21 -13.66
N ALA A 56 12.80 -8.53 -13.52
CA ALA A 56 12.64 -9.47 -14.61
C ALA A 56 11.17 -9.56 -15.02
N PRO A 57 10.80 -9.44 -16.31
CA PRO A 57 9.40 -9.37 -16.73
C PRO A 57 8.62 -10.69 -16.58
N SER A 58 9.31 -11.84 -16.50
CA SER A 58 8.72 -13.17 -16.34
C SER A 58 9.57 -14.07 -15.43
N PRO A 59 9.03 -15.20 -14.94
CA PRO A 59 9.80 -16.20 -14.19
C PRO A 59 11.00 -16.74 -14.95
N GLU A 60 10.84 -17.04 -16.24
CA GLU A 60 11.90 -17.59 -17.10
C GLU A 60 13.02 -16.56 -17.29
N ALA A 61 12.66 -15.28 -17.44
CA ALA A 61 13.63 -14.19 -17.50
C ALA A 61 14.39 -14.08 -16.16
N ALA A 62 13.71 -14.21 -15.02
CA ALA A 62 14.34 -14.14 -13.70
C ALA A 62 15.32 -15.29 -13.47
N MET A 63 14.97 -16.52 -13.88
CA MET A 63 15.86 -17.67 -13.80
C MET A 63 17.14 -17.43 -14.59
N ARG A 64 17.02 -17.00 -15.85
CA ARG A 64 18.20 -16.68 -16.69
C ARG A 64 19.07 -15.59 -16.06
N LEU A 65 18.44 -14.55 -15.51
CA LEU A 65 19.13 -13.44 -14.86
C LEU A 65 19.85 -13.85 -13.57
N LEU A 66 19.27 -14.74 -12.76
CA LEU A 66 19.89 -15.25 -11.53
C LEU A 66 21.12 -16.11 -11.79
N LEU A 67 21.18 -16.77 -12.94
CA LEU A 67 22.28 -17.67 -13.31
C LEU A 67 23.49 -16.96 -13.93
N ILE A 68 23.44 -15.63 -14.12
CA ILE A 68 24.56 -14.87 -14.71
C ILE A 68 25.72 -14.80 -13.71
N PRO A 69 26.92 -15.30 -14.05
CA PRO A 69 28.08 -15.21 -13.18
C PRO A 69 28.80 -13.85 -13.30
N THR A 70 28.70 -13.18 -14.47
CA THR A 70 29.42 -11.94 -14.77
C THR A 70 28.59 -10.92 -15.52
N ILE A 71 28.75 -9.63 -15.19
CA ILE A 71 28.14 -8.50 -15.88
C ILE A 71 29.26 -7.57 -16.37
N VAL A 72 29.44 -7.43 -17.68
CA VAL A 72 30.51 -6.61 -18.30
C VAL A 72 31.86 -6.89 -17.62
N ASP A 73 32.25 -8.18 -17.60
CA ASP A 73 33.52 -8.66 -17.04
C ASP A 73 33.72 -8.33 -15.55
N MET A 74 32.63 -8.19 -14.80
CA MET A 74 32.61 -8.09 -13.34
C MET A 74 31.90 -9.31 -12.76
N ALA A 75 32.55 -10.03 -11.86
CA ALA A 75 31.93 -11.13 -11.11
C ALA A 75 30.84 -10.60 -10.18
N VAL A 76 29.67 -11.23 -10.22
CA VAL A 76 28.49 -10.79 -9.48
C VAL A 76 27.80 -11.93 -8.75
N GLU A 77 27.18 -11.58 -7.64
CA GLU A 77 26.21 -12.42 -6.93
C GLU A 77 24.81 -11.89 -7.24
N ALA A 78 23.93 -12.75 -7.76
CA ALA A 78 22.55 -12.43 -8.04
C ALA A 78 21.62 -13.09 -7.02
N ARG A 79 20.66 -12.34 -6.49
CA ARG A 79 19.66 -12.90 -5.56
C ARG A 79 18.30 -12.26 -5.70
N ILE A 80 17.26 -13.01 -5.35
CA ILE A 80 15.94 -12.44 -5.10
C ILE A 80 15.92 -11.87 -3.67
N PRO A 81 15.53 -10.61 -3.46
CA PRO A 81 15.49 -10.04 -2.12
C PRO A 81 14.47 -10.74 -1.23
N SER A 82 14.82 -10.95 0.04
CA SER A 82 13.94 -11.59 1.04
C SER A 82 12.60 -10.87 1.23
N TRP A 83 12.53 -9.56 1.02
CA TRP A 83 11.27 -8.81 1.06
C TRP A 83 10.33 -9.12 -0.11
N TYR A 84 10.85 -9.62 -1.24
CA TYR A 84 10.07 -10.11 -2.37
C TYR A 84 9.64 -11.56 -2.14
N VAL A 85 10.53 -12.37 -1.60
CA VAL A 85 10.27 -13.75 -1.17
C VAL A 85 9.59 -13.77 0.22
N LYS A 86 8.56 -12.94 0.40
CA LYS A 86 7.69 -13.07 1.57
C LYS A 86 6.80 -14.29 1.34
N ASN A 87 7.35 -15.45 1.67
CA ASN A 87 6.62 -16.71 1.78
C ASN A 87 5.72 -16.63 3.03
N VAL A 88 4.57 -15.98 2.88
CA VAL A 88 3.67 -15.69 4.00
C VAL A 88 2.28 -16.20 3.69
N GLY A 89 1.80 -17.09 4.55
CA GLY A 89 0.47 -17.69 4.49
C GLY A 89 -0.45 -17.15 5.57
N LYS A 90 -1.75 -17.29 5.34
CA LYS A 90 -2.81 -17.10 6.33
C LYS A 90 -3.58 -18.39 6.47
N ILE A 91 -3.84 -18.77 7.72
CA ILE A 91 -4.81 -19.82 8.07
C ILE A 91 -5.86 -19.23 9.02
N SER A 92 -7.05 -19.82 9.02
CA SER A 92 -8.23 -19.43 9.81
C SER A 92 -8.77 -20.64 10.57
N GLY A 93 -9.59 -20.44 11.61
CA GLY A 93 -10.13 -21.53 12.43
C GLY A 93 -9.20 -22.02 13.55
N ILE A 94 -8.14 -21.27 13.90
CA ILE A 94 -7.18 -21.67 14.93
C ILE A 94 -7.71 -21.35 16.33
N PRO A 95 -7.83 -22.35 17.23
CA PRO A 95 -8.32 -22.16 18.59
C PRO A 95 -7.55 -21.08 19.37
N PHE A 96 -8.27 -20.31 20.18
CA PHE A 96 -7.69 -19.20 20.94
C PHE A 96 -6.72 -19.63 22.05
N ARG A 97 -6.82 -20.88 22.51
CA ARG A 97 -5.95 -21.46 23.55
C ARG A 97 -4.47 -21.47 23.16
N TYR A 98 -4.16 -21.47 21.86
CA TYR A 98 -2.79 -21.49 21.38
C TYR A 98 -2.18 -20.09 21.29
N THR A 99 -1.07 -19.91 22.01
CA THR A 99 -0.20 -18.72 21.90
C THR A 99 0.60 -18.74 20.60
N ASN A 100 1.15 -17.59 20.18
CA ASN A 100 1.99 -17.52 18.98
C ASN A 100 3.24 -18.41 19.08
N ASN A 101 3.84 -18.55 20.27
CA ASN A 101 5.04 -19.36 20.48
C ASN A 101 4.71 -20.86 20.37
N GLN A 102 3.64 -21.31 21.03
CA GLN A 102 3.20 -22.70 20.91
C GLN A 102 2.87 -23.07 19.45
N LEU A 103 2.23 -22.17 18.70
CA LEU A 103 1.97 -22.39 17.27
C LEU A 103 3.26 -22.41 16.44
N LEU A 104 4.25 -21.59 16.80
CA LEU A 104 5.55 -21.59 16.12
C LEU A 104 6.23 -22.94 16.30
N ASP A 105 6.23 -23.48 17.52
CA ASP A 105 6.80 -24.79 17.82
C ASP A 105 6.08 -25.91 17.05
N CYS A 106 4.74 -25.89 17.04
CA CYS A 106 3.94 -26.86 16.29
C CYS A 106 4.17 -26.83 14.77
N PHE A 107 4.56 -25.69 14.21
CA PHE A 107 4.72 -25.51 12.76
C PHE A 107 6.18 -25.39 12.31
N ALA A 108 7.14 -25.55 13.22
CA ALA A 108 8.56 -25.37 12.94
C ALA A 108 9.06 -26.35 11.86
N GLU A 109 8.63 -27.62 11.92
CA GLU A 109 8.99 -28.66 10.94
C GLU A 109 8.43 -28.37 9.55
N ALA A 110 7.28 -27.69 9.46
CA ALA A 110 6.72 -27.21 8.20
C ALA A 110 7.46 -25.97 7.64
N GLY A 111 8.57 -25.58 8.27
CA GLY A 111 9.39 -24.44 7.85
C GLY A 111 8.84 -23.09 8.27
N VAL A 112 7.92 -23.02 9.23
CA VAL A 112 7.44 -21.75 9.78
C VAL A 112 8.49 -21.12 10.69
N ILE A 113 8.84 -19.87 10.43
CA ILE A 113 9.83 -19.09 11.20
C ILE A 113 9.19 -17.99 12.04
N HIS A 114 7.91 -17.66 11.79
CA HIS A 114 7.21 -16.66 12.57
C HIS A 114 5.70 -16.85 12.47
N VAL A 115 5.02 -16.74 13.63
CA VAL A 115 3.56 -16.81 13.75
C VAL A 115 3.02 -15.51 14.33
N ARG A 116 1.94 -14.99 13.76
CA ARG A 116 1.23 -13.83 14.30
C ARG A 116 -0.28 -14.00 14.22
N ARG A 117 -0.93 -14.14 15.38
CA ARG A 117 -2.39 -14.03 15.47
C ARG A 117 -2.89 -12.65 15.05
N GLN A 118 -3.93 -12.62 14.22
CA GLN A 118 -4.56 -11.36 13.82
C GLN A 118 -5.39 -10.81 14.97
N MET A 119 -5.29 -9.50 15.20
CA MET A 119 -6.07 -8.78 16.21
C MET A 119 -7.07 -7.87 15.51
N THR A 120 -8.23 -7.68 16.13
CA THR A 120 -9.21 -6.64 15.78
C THR A 120 -9.09 -5.52 16.78
N TYR A 121 -9.12 -4.28 16.28
CA TYR A 121 -9.09 -3.08 17.10
C TYR A 121 -10.41 -2.35 16.86
N MET A 122 -11.24 -2.24 17.89
CA MET A 122 -12.52 -1.51 17.84
C MET A 122 -12.42 -0.31 18.76
N ARG A 123 -12.68 0.89 18.23
CA ARG A 123 -12.84 2.09 19.05
C ARG A 123 -14.27 2.15 19.55
N LEU A 124 -14.42 2.31 20.86
CA LEU A 124 -15.67 2.53 21.55
C LEU A 124 -16.00 4.04 21.59
N ASP A 125 -17.25 4.36 21.88
CA ASP A 125 -17.75 5.75 21.88
C ASP A 125 -17.15 6.60 23.02
N ASP A 126 -16.71 5.95 24.10
CA ASP A 126 -15.97 6.53 25.23
C ASP A 126 -14.50 6.86 24.92
N GLY A 127 -14.04 6.53 23.70
CA GLY A 127 -12.66 6.72 23.26
C GLY A 127 -11.71 5.57 23.60
N LEU A 128 -12.14 4.56 24.34
CA LEU A 128 -11.34 3.34 24.57
C LEU A 128 -11.23 2.50 23.29
N THR A 129 -10.16 1.70 23.22
CA THR A 129 -9.96 0.75 22.12
C THR A 129 -9.94 -0.67 22.66
N THR A 130 -10.93 -1.48 22.30
CA THR A 130 -10.96 -2.91 22.58
C THR A 130 -10.10 -3.65 21.56
N ILE A 131 -9.26 -4.56 22.06
CA ILE A 131 -8.40 -5.42 21.24
C ILE A 131 -8.86 -6.86 21.41
N THR A 132 -9.31 -7.49 20.33
CA THR A 132 -9.84 -8.87 20.37
C THR A 132 -9.08 -9.76 19.39
N PRO A 133 -8.55 -10.91 19.84
CA PRO A 133 -7.91 -11.85 18.94
C PRO A 133 -8.91 -12.44 17.94
N LYS A 134 -8.43 -12.73 16.73
CA LYS A 134 -9.15 -13.55 15.76
C LYS A 134 -8.67 -15.00 15.82
N ASP A 135 -9.50 -15.87 15.29
CA ASP A 135 -9.22 -17.27 15.01
C ASP A 135 -8.23 -17.46 13.83
N CYS A 136 -7.68 -16.39 13.28
CA CYS A 136 -6.80 -16.44 12.13
C CYS A 136 -5.39 -15.94 12.46
N ILE A 137 -4.41 -16.62 11.88
CA ILE A 137 -2.99 -16.35 12.10
C ILE A 137 -2.28 -16.17 10.76
N ILE A 138 -1.19 -15.42 10.80
CA ILE A 138 -0.27 -15.22 9.68
C ILE A 138 1.00 -15.99 9.97
N LEU A 139 1.39 -16.86 9.03
CA LEU A 139 2.59 -17.68 9.08
C LEU A 139 3.61 -17.09 8.12
N ALA A 140 4.85 -16.87 8.57
CA ALA A 140 5.98 -16.66 7.68
C ALA A 140 6.77 -17.96 7.60
N PHE A 141 7.01 -18.43 6.39
CA PHE A 141 7.81 -19.60 6.08
C PHE A 141 9.22 -19.20 5.70
N ARG A 142 10.13 -20.15 5.74
CA ARG A 142 11.48 -19.98 5.21
C ARG A 142 11.44 -19.56 3.73
N PRO A 143 12.30 -18.62 3.31
CA PRO A 143 12.28 -18.09 1.94
C PRO A 143 12.83 -19.07 0.90
N ASP A 144 13.61 -20.07 1.32
CA ASP A 144 14.21 -21.11 0.47
C ASP A 144 13.28 -22.32 0.26
N MET A 145 12.06 -22.27 0.79
CA MET A 145 11.07 -23.35 0.70
C MET A 145 9.82 -22.89 -0.04
N ALA A 146 9.16 -23.80 -0.76
CA ALA A 146 7.82 -23.56 -1.28
C ALA A 146 6.79 -23.55 -0.14
N MET A 147 5.81 -22.63 -0.19
CA MET A 147 4.70 -22.65 0.77
C MET A 147 3.86 -23.90 0.55
N PRO A 148 3.60 -24.72 1.59
CA PRO A 148 2.67 -25.82 1.45
C PRO A 148 1.23 -25.31 1.26
N GLU A 149 0.38 -26.12 0.64
CA GLU A 149 -1.03 -25.79 0.45
C GLU A 149 -1.86 -25.97 1.73
N THR A 150 -1.40 -26.85 2.62
CA THR A 150 -2.05 -27.20 3.88
C THR A 150 -1.05 -27.36 5.00
N ILE A 151 -1.49 -27.20 6.25
CA ILE A 151 -0.70 -27.44 7.45
C ILE A 151 -1.56 -28.09 8.53
N ALA A 152 -1.01 -29.04 9.27
CA ALA A 152 -1.72 -29.76 10.33
C ALA A 152 -1.39 -29.20 11.71
N LEU A 153 -2.39 -29.14 12.60
CA LEU A 153 -2.24 -28.87 14.03
C LEU A 153 -2.98 -29.95 14.81
N GLY A 154 -2.24 -30.96 15.29
CA GLY A 154 -2.87 -32.17 15.82
C GLY A 154 -3.60 -32.93 14.72
N PHE A 155 -4.90 -33.18 14.90
CA PHE A 155 -5.74 -33.88 13.91
C PHE A 155 -6.43 -32.95 12.90
N ASP A 156 -6.34 -31.64 13.10
CA ASP A 156 -6.96 -30.65 12.24
C ASP A 156 -6.01 -30.25 11.09
N VAL A 157 -6.55 -30.15 9.87
CA VAL A 157 -5.81 -29.70 8.68
C VAL A 157 -6.35 -28.38 8.18
N PHE A 158 -5.47 -27.40 8.04
CA PHE A 158 -5.80 -26.04 7.64
C PHE A 158 -5.26 -25.71 6.26
N ARG A 159 -6.10 -25.15 5.40
CA ARG A 159 -5.67 -24.62 4.10
C ARG A 159 -4.91 -23.31 4.28
N ILE A 160 -3.73 -23.22 3.66
CA ILE A 160 -2.92 -22.03 3.63
C ILE A 160 -3.31 -21.15 2.45
N ILE A 161 -3.66 -19.90 2.74
CA ILE A 161 -3.97 -18.89 1.73
C ILE A 161 -2.79 -17.90 1.67
N PRO A 162 -2.21 -17.62 0.48
CA PRO A 162 -1.19 -16.59 0.35
C PRO A 162 -1.64 -15.26 0.95
N TYR A 163 -0.87 -14.75 1.92
CA TYR A 163 -1.22 -13.52 2.62
C TYR A 163 -0.64 -12.30 1.91
N ILE A 164 -1.51 -11.38 1.51
CA ILE A 164 -1.14 -10.05 1.02
C ILE A 164 -1.55 -9.05 2.09
N GLN A 165 -0.59 -8.32 2.64
CA GLN A 165 -0.86 -7.35 3.69
C GLN A 165 -1.77 -6.23 3.18
N THR A 166 -2.88 -5.98 3.89
CA THR A 166 -3.79 -4.88 3.60
C THR A 166 -3.02 -3.54 3.56
N PRO A 167 -3.18 -2.73 2.51
CA PRO A 167 -2.52 -1.45 2.42
C PRO A 167 -3.08 -0.50 3.47
N ILE A 168 -2.21 0.37 4.00
CA ILE A 168 -2.64 1.43 4.91
C ILE A 168 -3.56 2.37 4.13
N GLN A 169 -4.72 2.68 4.69
CA GLN A 169 -5.68 3.61 4.12
C GLN A 169 -5.79 4.85 5.00
N CYS A 170 -5.65 6.02 4.40
CA CYS A 170 -5.81 7.30 5.08
C CYS A 170 -7.30 7.58 5.30
N TYR A 171 -7.74 7.69 6.55
CA TYR A 171 -9.14 8.00 6.89
C TYR A 171 -9.53 9.48 6.70
N GLN A 172 -8.60 10.34 6.28
CA GLN A 172 -8.89 11.72 5.90
C GLN A 172 -9.17 11.83 4.40
N CYS A 173 -8.23 11.43 3.55
CA CYS A 173 -8.34 11.58 2.09
C CYS A 173 -8.76 10.30 1.34
N MET A 174 -8.96 9.19 2.06
CA MET A 174 -9.32 7.84 1.55
C MET A 174 -8.28 7.14 0.68
N ARG A 175 -7.13 7.77 0.39
CA ARG A 175 -6.05 7.19 -0.43
C ARG A 175 -5.24 6.16 0.35
N PHE A 176 -4.56 5.27 -0.37
CA PHE A 176 -3.66 4.29 0.21
C PHE A 176 -2.24 4.85 0.41
N GLY A 177 -1.49 4.25 1.33
CA GLY A 177 -0.05 4.46 1.50
C GLY A 177 0.39 5.35 2.68
N HIS A 178 -0.54 6.04 3.34
CA HIS A 178 -0.24 6.90 4.50
C HIS A 178 -1.40 6.92 5.50
N THR A 179 -1.13 7.35 6.74
CA THR A 179 -2.13 7.52 7.80
C THR A 179 -2.76 8.92 7.75
N ALA A 180 -3.88 9.12 8.45
CA ALA A 180 -4.52 10.44 8.53
C ALA A 180 -3.61 11.48 9.22
N ALA A 181 -2.81 11.08 10.21
CA ALA A 181 -1.89 11.98 10.90
C ALA A 181 -0.81 12.58 9.99
N MET A 182 -0.44 11.87 8.91
CA MET A 182 0.55 12.34 7.93
C MET A 182 -0.10 12.96 6.68
N CYS A 183 -1.42 13.24 6.72
CA CYS A 183 -2.17 13.66 5.55
C CYS A 183 -2.34 15.18 5.48
N SER A 184 -1.76 15.80 4.46
CA SER A 184 -1.99 17.21 4.10
C SER A 184 -3.12 17.43 3.08
N ALA A 185 -3.70 16.35 2.54
CA ALA A 185 -4.75 16.43 1.52
C ALA A 185 -6.12 16.77 2.12
N ARG A 186 -7.00 17.37 1.30
CA ARG A 186 -8.40 17.66 1.67
C ARG A 186 -9.16 16.38 2.04
N ARG A 187 -10.09 16.52 3.00
CA ARG A 187 -10.96 15.43 3.45
C ARG A 187 -11.86 14.94 2.31
N ARG A 188 -12.10 13.63 2.27
CA ARG A 188 -13.03 12.99 1.33
C ARG A 188 -13.92 11.98 2.05
N CYS A 189 -15.20 12.00 1.74
CA CYS A 189 -16.18 11.06 2.27
C CYS A 189 -15.85 9.63 1.81
N LYS A 190 -15.94 8.67 2.73
CA LYS A 190 -15.69 7.25 2.41
C LYS A 190 -16.73 6.65 1.45
N VAL A 191 -17.94 7.22 1.38
CA VAL A 191 -19.03 6.68 0.55
C VAL A 191 -19.06 7.33 -0.82
N CYS A 192 -19.09 8.67 -0.93
CA CYS A 192 -19.28 9.38 -2.20
C CYS A 192 -18.06 10.20 -2.67
N ALA A 193 -16.93 10.16 -1.94
CA ALA A 193 -15.72 10.94 -2.20
C ALA A 193 -15.84 12.48 -2.08
N GLY A 194 -17.00 13.02 -1.71
CA GLY A 194 -17.23 14.47 -1.52
C GLY A 194 -16.46 15.09 -0.33
N PRO A 195 -16.35 16.43 -0.24
CA PRO A 195 -15.53 17.14 0.74
C PRO A 195 -16.19 17.28 2.13
N HIS A 196 -16.69 16.17 2.70
CA HIS A 196 -17.37 16.14 4.01
C HIS A 196 -17.03 14.87 4.81
N ILE A 197 -17.44 14.83 6.08
CA ILE A 197 -17.38 13.62 6.91
C ILE A 197 -18.53 12.69 6.59
N TYR A 198 -18.30 11.37 6.72
CA TYR A 198 -19.33 10.35 6.50
C TYR A 198 -20.67 10.64 7.19
N LYS A 199 -20.65 11.16 8.42
CA LYS A 199 -21.87 11.48 9.20
C LYS A 199 -22.78 12.52 8.51
N LEU A 200 -22.24 13.34 7.61
CA LEU A 200 -22.97 14.37 6.86
C LEU A 200 -23.24 13.95 5.40
N CYS A 201 -23.03 12.67 5.06
CA CYS A 201 -23.17 12.20 3.69
C CYS A 201 -24.65 11.98 3.32
N THR A 202 -25.18 12.79 2.42
CA THR A 202 -26.54 12.65 1.87
C THR A 202 -26.63 11.67 0.69
N SER A 203 -25.50 11.35 0.04
CA SER A 203 -25.44 10.46 -1.14
C SER A 203 -25.16 9.00 -0.78
N SER A 204 -25.71 8.49 0.32
CA SER A 204 -25.44 7.13 0.80
C SER A 204 -25.92 6.04 -0.17
N SER A 205 -26.98 6.32 -0.93
CA SER A 205 -27.57 5.43 -1.94
C SER A 205 -26.78 5.34 -3.25
N GLN A 206 -25.83 6.24 -3.49
CA GLN A 206 -25.03 6.28 -4.72
C GLN A 206 -23.52 6.34 -4.38
N PRO A 207 -22.94 5.21 -3.92
CA PRO A 207 -21.54 5.19 -3.55
C PRO A 207 -20.64 5.51 -4.75
N PHE A 208 -19.51 6.14 -4.45
CA PHE A 208 -18.44 6.47 -5.38
C PHE A 208 -17.08 6.28 -4.71
N CYS A 209 -16.30 5.32 -5.21
CA CYS A 209 -15.00 5.04 -4.66
C CYS A 209 -13.99 6.14 -5.02
N ALA A 210 -13.46 6.84 -4.02
CA ALA A 210 -12.42 7.86 -4.18
C ALA A 210 -11.09 7.34 -4.80
N ASN A 211 -10.91 6.01 -4.90
CA ASN A 211 -9.69 5.37 -5.39
C ASN A 211 -9.85 4.82 -6.81
N CYS A 212 -10.83 3.95 -7.07
CA CYS A 212 -11.06 3.34 -8.40
C CYS A 212 -12.22 3.97 -9.19
N GLY A 213 -13.09 4.79 -8.58
CA GLY A 213 -14.31 5.30 -9.23
C GLY A 213 -15.44 4.29 -9.40
N GLY A 214 -15.34 3.11 -8.78
CA GLY A 214 -16.40 2.11 -8.76
C GLY A 214 -17.56 2.48 -7.84
N ASP A 215 -18.69 1.78 -8.02
CA ASP A 215 -19.96 2.02 -7.32
C ASP A 215 -19.98 1.32 -5.96
N HIS A 216 -18.99 1.62 -5.14
CA HIS A 216 -18.84 1.10 -3.78
C HIS A 216 -18.07 2.11 -2.91
N ALA A 217 -18.21 1.98 -1.58
CA ALA A 217 -17.44 2.81 -0.65
C ALA A 217 -15.92 2.62 -0.84
N ALA A 218 -15.14 3.66 -0.57
CA ALA A 218 -13.67 3.60 -0.59
C ALA A 218 -13.08 2.58 0.40
N THR A 219 -13.88 2.13 1.38
CA THR A 219 -13.51 1.12 2.39
C THR A 219 -13.82 -0.31 1.98
N PHE A 220 -14.44 -0.55 0.82
CA PHE A 220 -14.80 -1.88 0.34
C PHE A 220 -13.57 -2.79 0.12
N THR A 221 -13.63 -4.02 0.64
CA THR A 221 -12.53 -5.01 0.61
C THR A 221 -12.24 -5.57 -0.77
N GLY A 222 -13.26 -5.73 -1.60
CA GLY A 222 -13.12 -6.17 -3.00
C GLY A 222 -12.65 -5.08 -3.97
N CYS A 223 -12.31 -3.88 -3.50
CA CYS A 223 -11.88 -2.79 -4.38
C CYS A 223 -10.58 -3.15 -5.15
N PRO A 224 -10.55 -3.05 -6.49
CA PRO A 224 -9.36 -3.36 -7.27
C PRO A 224 -8.17 -2.46 -6.90
N ALA A 225 -8.42 -1.16 -6.69
CA ALA A 225 -7.38 -0.22 -6.25
C ALA A 225 -6.78 -0.58 -4.88
N ARG A 226 -7.53 -1.26 -4.00
CA ARG A 226 -7.01 -1.77 -2.73
C ARG A 226 -6.06 -2.94 -2.96
N ARG A 227 -6.45 -3.93 -3.77
CA ARG A 227 -5.58 -5.05 -4.12
C ARG A 227 -4.28 -4.56 -4.77
N LEU A 228 -4.39 -3.62 -5.70
CA LEU A 228 -3.24 -3.03 -6.37
C LEU A 228 -2.34 -2.24 -5.42
N ALA A 229 -2.89 -1.45 -4.51
CA ALA A 229 -2.08 -0.77 -3.48
C ALA A 229 -1.41 -1.75 -2.49
N ALA A 230 -2.04 -2.90 -2.21
CA ALA A 230 -1.46 -3.97 -1.41
C ALA A 230 -0.22 -4.57 -2.12
N LEU A 231 -0.36 -4.81 -3.43
CA LEU A 231 0.71 -5.32 -4.30
C LEU A 231 1.78 -4.26 -4.57
N ALA A 232 1.44 -2.97 -4.60
CA ALA A 232 2.37 -1.86 -4.83
C ALA A 232 3.49 -1.78 -3.78
N LYS A 233 3.21 -2.18 -2.53
CA LYS A 233 4.26 -2.34 -1.50
C LYS A 233 5.30 -3.40 -1.87
N ARG A 234 4.96 -4.34 -2.75
CA ARG A 234 5.87 -5.36 -3.30
C ARG A 234 6.53 -4.92 -4.61
N ASN A 235 5.89 -4.07 -5.42
CA ASN A 235 6.40 -3.67 -6.74
C ASN A 235 5.96 -2.24 -7.17
N LYS A 236 6.91 -1.31 -7.29
CA LYS A 236 6.66 0.14 -7.42
C LYS A 236 6.25 0.59 -8.84
N ALA A 237 6.72 -0.09 -9.89
CA ALA A 237 6.50 0.34 -11.29
C ALA A 237 5.09 0.00 -11.83
N ALA A 238 4.59 -1.19 -11.47
CA ALA A 238 3.24 -1.69 -11.71
C ALA A 238 2.13 -0.75 -11.24
N TYR A 239 2.28 -0.34 -9.98
CA TYR A 239 1.38 0.60 -9.33
C TYR A 239 1.21 1.87 -10.16
N HIS A 240 2.29 2.44 -10.70
CA HIS A 240 2.19 3.70 -11.44
C HIS A 240 1.38 3.58 -12.75
N GLN A 241 1.47 2.45 -13.47
CA GLN A 241 0.76 2.25 -14.74
C GLN A 241 -0.74 1.95 -14.54
N GLU A 242 -1.08 1.00 -13.69
CA GLU A 242 -2.49 0.68 -13.41
C GLU A 242 -3.18 1.79 -12.62
N TRP A 243 -2.46 2.45 -11.71
CA TRP A 243 -2.96 3.66 -11.06
C TRP A 243 -3.19 4.78 -12.07
N ALA A 244 -2.32 4.95 -13.07
CA ALA A 244 -2.56 5.93 -14.13
C ALA A 244 -3.85 5.62 -14.89
N MET A 245 -4.05 4.36 -15.32
CA MET A 245 -5.27 3.91 -16.01
C MET A 245 -6.53 4.09 -15.14
N MET A 246 -6.52 3.60 -13.90
CA MET A 246 -7.63 3.77 -12.96
C MET A 246 -7.89 5.25 -12.64
N SER A 247 -6.85 6.08 -12.54
CA SER A 247 -7.00 7.52 -12.29
C SER A 247 -7.64 8.26 -13.47
N GLN A 248 -7.42 7.78 -14.71
CA GLN A 248 -8.07 8.30 -15.90
C GLN A 248 -9.55 7.89 -15.94
N GLN A 249 -9.85 6.61 -15.69
CA GLN A 249 -11.22 6.10 -15.61
C GLN A 249 -12.04 6.81 -14.52
N ARG A 250 -11.44 7.00 -13.34
CA ARG A 250 -12.08 7.74 -12.24
C ARG A 250 -12.41 9.18 -12.65
N ARG A 251 -11.46 9.89 -13.27
CA ARG A 251 -11.67 11.27 -13.74
C ARG A 251 -12.81 11.37 -14.76
N ARG A 252 -12.95 10.39 -15.66
CA ARG A 252 -14.07 10.32 -16.61
C ARG A 252 -15.41 10.17 -15.89
N ARG A 253 -15.50 9.25 -14.91
CA ARG A 253 -16.72 9.03 -14.10
C ARG A 253 -17.06 10.21 -13.17
N GLU A 254 -16.05 10.91 -12.63
CA GLU A 254 -16.25 12.15 -11.85
C GLU A 254 -16.87 13.24 -12.73
N ARG A 255 -16.40 13.39 -13.98
CA ARG A 255 -16.97 14.36 -14.94
C ARG A 255 -18.41 14.02 -15.31
N SER A 256 -18.74 12.74 -15.55
CA SER A 256 -20.11 12.35 -15.90
C SER A 256 -21.12 12.52 -14.76
N ARG A 257 -20.65 12.56 -13.50
CA ARG A 257 -21.50 12.80 -12.31
C ARG A 257 -21.59 14.28 -11.90
N SER A 258 -20.80 15.16 -12.51
CA SER A 258 -20.84 16.59 -12.20
C SER A 258 -22.04 17.21 -12.92
N PRO A 259 -22.93 17.96 -12.23
CA PRO A 259 -24.01 18.68 -12.91
C PRO A 259 -23.43 19.64 -13.95
N SER A 260 -24.03 19.69 -15.15
CA SER A 260 -23.61 20.61 -16.20
C SER A 260 -23.73 22.06 -15.70
N ARG A 261 -22.58 22.73 -15.50
CA ARG A 261 -22.56 24.20 -15.46
C ARG A 261 -22.81 24.70 -16.87
N GLY A 262 -24.06 24.96 -17.22
CA GLY A 262 -24.45 25.41 -18.54
C GLY A 262 -25.88 25.95 -18.56
N GLY A 263 -26.02 27.22 -18.15
CA GLY A 263 -27.22 28.03 -18.28
C GLY A 263 -26.89 29.42 -17.75
N LYS A 264 -26.64 30.36 -18.66
CA LYS A 264 -26.51 31.79 -18.34
C LYS A 264 -27.89 32.27 -17.91
N ASP A 265 -28.06 32.70 -16.67
CA ASP A 265 -29.14 33.62 -16.32
C ASP A 265 -28.52 35.01 -16.19
N GLU A 266 -28.59 35.75 -17.29
CA GLU A 266 -28.68 37.20 -17.26
C GLU A 266 -30.06 37.55 -16.67
N THR A 267 -30.09 38.00 -15.43
CA THR A 267 -31.19 38.85 -14.97
C THR A 267 -30.67 39.90 -14.00
N ARG A 268 -30.40 41.06 -14.61
CA ARG A 268 -30.89 42.38 -14.18
C ARG A 268 -30.41 42.88 -12.81
N GLN A 269 -29.44 43.80 -12.89
CA GLN A 269 -29.30 44.91 -11.95
C GLN A 269 -30.66 45.53 -11.64
N GLN A 270 -31.05 45.55 -10.36
CA GLN A 270 -31.76 46.67 -9.77
C GLN A 270 -31.22 46.90 -8.35
N SER A 271 -30.64 48.09 -8.22
CA SER A 271 -30.31 48.82 -7.00
C SER A 271 -31.43 48.77 -5.96
N TRP A 272 -31.06 48.58 -4.69
CA TRP A 272 -31.61 49.35 -3.58
C TRP A 272 -30.46 49.80 -2.68
N ASN A 273 -30.16 51.09 -2.77
CA ASN A 273 -29.39 51.85 -1.78
C ASN A 273 -30.21 52.01 -0.50
N GLY A 274 -29.54 52.16 0.64
CA GLY A 274 -30.09 52.89 1.79
C GLY A 274 -29.90 52.21 3.14
N GLN A 275 -28.79 52.56 3.80
CA GLN A 275 -28.68 52.93 5.21
C GLN A 275 -29.34 52.00 6.26
N ASP A 276 -28.52 51.36 7.11
CA ASP A 276 -28.52 51.82 8.49
C ASP A 276 -27.22 51.54 9.25
N SER A 277 -27.07 52.33 10.29
CA SER A 277 -25.84 52.85 10.86
C SER A 277 -25.51 52.15 12.18
N GLN A 278 -24.22 52.16 12.54
CA GLN A 278 -23.71 52.20 13.92
C GLN A 278 -24.14 51.11 14.92
N VAL A 279 -23.18 50.29 15.35
CA VAL A 279 -22.70 50.32 16.76
C VAL A 279 -21.19 50.10 16.78
N ARG A 280 -20.48 51.08 17.38
CA ARG A 280 -19.04 51.08 17.66
C ARG A 280 -18.73 50.26 18.93
N ARG A 281 -17.55 49.64 18.88
CA ARG A 281 -16.50 49.48 19.93
C ARG A 281 -16.82 49.90 21.37
N GLN A 282 -16.45 49.02 22.30
CA GLN A 282 -15.67 49.20 23.55
C GLN A 282 -15.90 47.92 24.40
N ASP A 283 -14.96 47.25 25.07
CA ASP A 283 -13.67 47.63 25.65
C ASP A 283 -12.65 46.48 25.68
N ALA A 284 -11.39 46.87 25.81
CA ALA A 284 -10.24 46.03 26.09
C ALA A 284 -9.90 46.13 27.58
N GLU A 285 -9.66 44.99 28.24
CA GLU A 285 -8.89 44.80 29.48
C GLU A 285 -8.65 43.27 29.52
N GLY A 286 -7.45 42.69 29.62
CA GLY A 286 -6.25 43.12 30.30
C GLY A 286 -5.91 42.10 31.39
N VAL A 287 -5.46 40.88 31.05
CA VAL A 287 -4.79 39.99 32.02
C VAL A 287 -3.72 39.14 31.34
N SER A 288 -2.46 39.47 31.59
CA SER A 288 -1.30 38.59 31.44
C SER A 288 -0.92 38.03 32.80
N TRP A 289 -0.78 36.72 32.97
CA TRP A 289 0.09 35.98 33.93
C TRP A 289 -0.04 34.49 33.51
N GLY A 290 0.94 33.60 33.45
CA GLY A 290 2.36 33.60 33.76
C GLY A 290 2.93 32.22 33.37
N ARG A 291 4.24 32.15 33.18
CA ARG A 291 5.01 30.90 33.02
C ARG A 291 4.93 30.05 34.29
N HIS A 292 4.90 28.72 34.14
CA HIS A 292 5.51 27.65 34.96
C HIS A 292 4.84 26.33 34.50
N GLY A 293 5.44 25.15 34.36
CA GLY A 293 6.80 24.65 34.53
C GLY A 293 6.72 23.12 34.34
N LYS A 294 7.69 22.58 33.57
CA LYS A 294 8.36 21.27 33.75
C LYS A 294 7.84 20.30 34.82
N TYR A 295 7.63 19.02 34.44
CA TYR A 295 8.15 17.74 35.02
C TYR A 295 7.72 16.63 34.02
N GLY A 296 8.52 15.68 33.51
CA GLY A 296 9.55 14.81 34.11
C GLY A 296 8.83 13.69 34.88
N ARG A 297 8.91 12.39 34.61
CA ARG A 297 9.89 11.49 33.96
C ARG A 297 9.16 10.39 33.20
#